data_AF-A0A954VZR8-F1
#
_entry.id   AF-A0A954VZR8-F1
#
_cell.length_a   1.000
_cell.length_b   1.000
_cell.length_c   1.000
_cell.angle_alpha   90.00
_cell.angle_beta   90.00
_cell.angle_gamma   90.00
#
_symmetry.space_group_name_H-M   'P 1'
#
loop_
_entity.id
_entity.type
_entity.pdbx_description
1 polymer ?
#
loop_
_entity_poly.entity_id
_entity_poly.type
_entity_poly.pdbx_seq_one_letter_code
_entity_poly.pdbx_strand_id
1 'polypeptide(L)' 'MTVDEAARLLKVNEKTVRKMANEENLPFFKVGAQFRFVKSELLALGSKEAFR' A
#
# COMPACT_ATOMS: atom_id res chain seq x y z
N MET A 1 -1.25 -6.95 6.35
CA MET A 1 -0.37 -5.90 6.90
C MET A 1 -1.11 -4.58 7.06
N THR A 2 -0.68 -3.74 8.00
CA THR A 2 -1.22 -2.40 8.29
C THR A 2 -0.68 -1.34 7.32
N VAL A 3 -1.18 -0.11 7.44
CA VAL A 3 -0.69 1.07 6.71
C VAL A 3 0.77 1.38 7.05
N ASP A 4 1.18 1.27 8.31
CA ASP A 4 2.56 1.57 8.73
C ASP A 4 3.55 0.51 8.21
N GLU A 5 3.15 -0.77 8.18
CA GLU A 5 3.95 -1.85 7.60
C GLU A 5 4.10 -1.68 6.09
N ALA A 6 3.01 -1.34 5.39
CA ALA A 6 3.03 -1.06 3.96
C ALA A 6 3.89 0.17 3.64
N ALA A 7 3.82 1.22 4.45
CA ALA A 7 4.62 2.43 4.32
C ALA A 7 6.13 2.12 4.43
N ARG A 8 6.51 1.33 5.45
CA ARG A 8 7.90 0.87 5.62
C ARG A 8 8.36 -0.02 4.47
N LEU A 9 7.50 -0.91 3.98
CA LEU A 9 7.81 -1.80 2.87
C LEU A 9 8.09 -1.03 1.57
N LEU A 10 7.25 -0.04 1.29
CA LEU A 10 7.31 0.78 0.06
C LEU A 10 8.23 1.99 0.20
N LYS A 11 8.82 2.23 1.38
CA LYS A 11 9.67 3.38 1.70
C LYS A 11 8.98 4.74 1.43
N VAL A 12 7.70 4.83 1.76
CA VAL A 12 6.90 6.05 1.64
C VAL A 12 6.23 6.39 2.96
N ASN A 13 5.64 7.58 3.08
CA ASN A 13 4.89 7.98 4.26
C ASN A 13 3.51 7.32 4.30
N GLU A 14 2.96 7.10 5.50
CA GLU A 14 1.60 6.54 5.67
C GLU A 14 0.51 7.36 4.95
N LYS A 15 0.66 8.69 4.91
CA LYS A 15 -0.26 9.57 4.18
C LYS A 15 -0.25 9.24 2.67
N THR A 16 0.91 8.94 2.12
CA THR A 16 1.06 8.52 0.72
C THR A 16 0.41 7.15 0.50
N VAL A 17 0.61 6.18 1.40
CA VAL A 17 -0.05 4.86 1.31
C VAL A 17 -1.57 5.00 1.31
N ARG A 18 -2.14 5.81 2.21
CA ARG A 18 -3.60 6.04 2.28
C ARG A 18 -4.11 6.73 1.01
N LYS A 19 -3.37 7.70 0.49
CA LYS A 19 -3.68 8.37 -0.78
C LYS A 19 -3.68 7.36 -1.93
N MET A 20 -2.63 6.55 -2.08
CA MET A 20 -2.52 5.54 -3.12
C MET A 20 -3.62 4.48 -3.02
N ALA A 21 -3.99 4.06 -1.81
CA ALA A 21 -5.11 3.15 -1.61
C ALA A 21 -6.43 3.79 -2.09
N ASN A 22 -6.69 5.06 -1.74
CA ASN A 22 -7.90 5.76 -2.19
C ASN A 22 -7.92 6.05 -3.70
N GLU A 23 -6.76 6.23 -4.31
CA GLU A 23 -6.60 6.46 -5.75
C GLU A 23 -6.53 5.14 -6.55
N GLU A 24 -6.86 4.00 -5.93
CA GLU A 24 -6.83 2.64 -6.53
C GLU A 24 -5.46 2.19 -7.07
N ASN A 25 -4.39 2.90 -6.70
CA ASN A 25 -3.01 2.61 -7.08
C ASN A 25 -2.34 1.57 -6.16
N LEU A 26 -3.03 1.13 -5.11
CA LEU A 26 -2.54 0.13 -4.17
C LEU A 26 -3.66 -0.84 -3.79
N PRO A 27 -3.52 -2.17 -4.02
CA PRO A 27 -4.52 -3.15 -3.65
C PRO A 27 -4.61 -3.22 -2.14
N PHE A 28 -5.83 -3.06 -1.64
CA PHE A 28 -6.14 -3.12 -0.23
C PHE A 28 -7.48 -3.83 -0.03
N PHE A 29 -7.68 -4.31 1.18
CA PHE A 29 -8.97 -4.78 1.67
C PHE A 29 -9.28 -4.10 3.00
N LYS A 30 -10.56 -3.90 3.29
CA LYS A 30 -10.99 -3.30 4.56
C LYS A 30 -11.25 -4.38 5.59
N VAL A 31 -10.71 -4.19 6.79
CA VAL A 31 -11.08 -4.94 7.99
C VAL A 31 -11.63 -3.94 8.99
N GLY A 32 -12.96 -3.89 9.10
CA GLY A 32 -13.67 -2.80 9.75
C GLY A 32 -13.36 -1.45 9.09
N ALA A 33 -12.93 -0.47 9.87
CA ALA A 33 -12.52 0.86 9.39
C ALA A 33 -11.05 0.94 8.96
N GLN A 34 -10.29 -0.16 9.01
CA GLN A 34 -8.85 -0.16 8.75
C GLN A 34 -8.52 -0.72 7.37
N PHE A 35 -7.55 -0.09 6.71
CA PHE A 35 -6.93 -0.61 5.50
C PHE A 35 -5.95 -1.73 5.85
N ARG A 36 -6.05 -2.83 5.11
CA ARG A 36 -5.15 -3.96 5.17
C ARG A 36 -4.63 -4.27 3.78
N PHE A 37 -3.38 -4.71 3.73
CA PHE A 37 -2.67 -4.98 2.48
C PHE A 37 -2.11 -6.40 2.50
N VAL A 38 -1.96 -6.99 1.31
CA VAL A 38 -1.26 -8.26 1.12
C VAL A 38 0.15 -7.98 0.64
N LYS A 39 1.14 -8.53 1.33
CA LYS A 39 2.56 -8.26 1.06
C LYS A 39 2.97 -8.58 -0.38
N SER A 40 2.55 -9.74 -0.90
CA SER A 40 2.89 -10.20 -2.24
C SER A 40 2.35 -9.26 -3.32
N GLU A 41 1.16 -8.72 -3.14
CA GLU A 41 0.56 -7.76 -4.07
C GLU A 41 1.32 -6.42 -4.07
N LEU A 42 1.70 -5.93 -2.89
CA LEU A 42 2.50 -4.70 -2.79
C LEU A 42 3.87 -4.86 -3.45
N LEU A 43 4.51 -6.02 -3.28
CA LEU A 43 5.80 -6.33 -3.91
C LEU A 43 5.66 -6.45 -5.44
N ALA A 44 4.57 -7.04 -5.93
CA ALA A 44 4.30 -7.14 -7.36
C ALA A 44 4.15 -5.76 -8.02
N LEU A 45 3.59 -4.78 -7.32
CA LEU A 45 3.51 -3.39 -7.80
C LEU A 45 4.85 -2.66 -7.77
N GLY A 46 5.61 -2.80 -6.68
CA GLY A 46 6.96 -2.21 -6.58
C GLY A 46 7.93 -2.76 -7.63
N SER A 47 7.65 -3.95 -8.17
CA SER A 47 8.39 -4.57 -9.26
C SER A 47 8.00 -4.06 -10.65
N LYS A 48 6.81 -3.46 -10.83
CA LYS A 48 6.27 -3.22 -12.17
C LYS A 48 6.34 -1.80 -12.69
N GLU A 49 6.24 -0.75 -11.88
CA GLU A 49 6.10 0.60 -12.49
C GLU A 49 6.33 1.83 -11.59
N ALA A 50 6.35 1.68 -10.27
CA ALA A 50 6.39 2.86 -9.40
C ALA A 50 7.84 3.35 -9.20
N PHE A 51 8.03 4.67 -9.20
CA PHE A 51 9.26 5.41 -8.84
C PHE A 51 10.19 5.87 -9.99
N ARG A 52 9.72 5.92 -11.25
CA ARG A 52 10.35 6.79 -12.27
C ARG A 52 9.71 8.17 -12.27
#